data_AF-A0AAW0DKC0-F1
#
_entry.id   AF-A0AAW0DKC0-F1
#
_cell.length_a   1.000
_cell.length_b   1.000
_cell.length_c   1.000
_cell.angle_alpha   90.00
_cell.angle_beta   90.00
_cell.angle_gamma   90.00
#
_symmetry.space_group_name_H-M   'P 1'
#
loop_
_entity.id
_entity.type
_entity.pdbx_description
1 polymer ?
#
loop_
_entity_poly.entity_id
_entity_poly.type
_entity_poly.pdbx_seq_one_letter_code
_entity_poly.pdbx_strand_id
1 'polypeptide(L)'
;MFPTLAIFKASPVSQPFKRAQLGLFQGKSKRYGNNVPHSKHKTRRTWLPNVQRKRLSSEALGKDLRVKVTTRALRTIKKVRELAFNAADLEVELGEQHGGVDNYLLRTRHDLLGWEGLRLRTVVREALHNQAEVSETPEQKSERELSRRTEQAKETRNRELMHLHIASRPTLATARAAREKAVKALDGEAKPGKILEYLKKQRKDQKSLLGFPTFNTLTTKHV
;
A
#
# COMPACT_ATOMS: atom_id res chain seq x y z
N MET A 1 -0.11 -8.57 6.12
CA MET A 1 -0.99 -9.69 5.72
C MET A 1 -2.16 -9.15 4.92
N PHE A 2 -2.38 -9.65 3.71
CA PHE A 2 -3.56 -9.31 2.93
C PHE A 2 -4.76 -10.16 3.40
N PRO A 3 -5.97 -9.60 3.48
CA PRO A 3 -7.12 -10.35 3.95
C PRO A 3 -7.50 -11.43 2.93
N THR A 4 -7.64 -12.68 3.40
CA THR A 4 -8.05 -13.83 2.60
C THR A 4 -9.54 -13.76 2.24
N LEU A 5 -9.97 -14.53 1.23
CA LEU A 5 -11.38 -14.66 0.81
C LEU A 5 -12.34 -14.96 1.98
N ALA A 6 -11.84 -15.61 3.05
CA ALA A 6 -12.60 -15.93 4.26
C ALA A 6 -13.04 -14.68 5.06
N ILE A 7 -12.24 -13.61 5.08
CA ILE A 7 -12.58 -12.35 5.78
C ILE A 7 -13.75 -11.64 5.07
N PHE A 8 -13.92 -11.83 3.76
CA PHE A 8 -15.05 -11.28 3.01
C PHE A 8 -16.38 -12.00 3.25
N LYS A 9 -16.35 -13.22 3.81
CA LYS A 9 -17.53 -13.97 4.28
C LYS A 9 -17.98 -13.54 5.68
N ALA A 10 -17.07 -13.01 6.50
CA ALA A 10 -17.43 -12.39 7.76
C ALA A 10 -18.23 -11.11 7.46
N SER A 11 -19.50 -11.13 7.88
CA SER A 11 -20.50 -10.07 7.67
C SER A 11 -19.91 -8.67 7.81
N PRO A 12 -20.32 -7.68 6.98
CA PRO A 12 -19.93 -6.30 7.18
C PRO A 12 -20.42 -5.86 8.57
N VAL A 13 -19.48 -5.78 9.51
CA VAL A 13 -19.64 -5.17 10.83
C VAL A 13 -20.55 -3.96 10.68
N SER A 14 -21.68 -4.00 11.39
CA SER A 14 -22.85 -3.14 11.29
C SER A 14 -22.57 -1.68 10.92
N GLN A 15 -22.47 -1.40 9.62
CA GLN A 15 -22.45 -0.02 9.13
C GLN A 15 -23.89 0.52 9.13
N PRO A 16 -24.13 1.78 9.53
CA PRO A 16 -25.48 2.35 9.61
C PRO A 16 -26.18 2.50 8.25
N PHE A 17 -25.51 2.19 7.13
CA PHE A 17 -26.05 2.28 5.78
C PHE A 17 -25.68 1.08 4.89
N LYS A 18 -26.38 -0.04 5.08
CA LYS A 18 -26.18 -1.31 4.34
C LYS A 18 -26.12 -1.16 2.81
N ARG A 19 -26.90 -0.22 2.25
CA ARG A 19 -26.93 0.04 0.80
C ARG A 19 -25.56 0.44 0.23
N ALA A 20 -24.71 1.11 1.01
CA ALA A 20 -23.37 1.51 0.54
C ALA A 20 -22.44 0.31 0.30
N GLN A 21 -22.74 -0.84 0.91
CA GLN A 21 -21.91 -2.04 0.83
C GLN A 21 -22.05 -2.79 -0.48
N LEU A 22 -23.21 -2.66 -1.14
CA LEU A 22 -23.58 -3.34 -2.38
C LEU A 22 -23.21 -2.53 -3.64
N GLY A 23 -22.42 -1.46 -3.51
CA GLY A 23 -22.05 -0.62 -4.64
C GLY A 23 -20.83 0.25 -4.37
N LEU A 24 -20.57 1.19 -5.29
CA LEU A 24 -19.42 2.08 -5.23
C LEU A 24 -19.83 3.45 -4.66
N PHE A 25 -19.68 3.60 -3.35
CA PHE A 25 -20.14 4.80 -2.64
C PHE A 25 -19.01 5.78 -2.28
N GLN A 26 -17.74 5.40 -2.38
CA GLN A 26 -16.58 6.24 -2.06
C GLN A 26 -16.68 6.84 -0.64
N GLY A 27 -16.98 5.98 0.33
CA GLY A 27 -17.20 6.32 1.73
C GLY A 27 -18.41 7.24 2.02
N LYS A 28 -19.31 7.46 1.05
CA LYS A 28 -20.52 8.27 1.29
C LYS A 28 -21.59 7.45 1.99
N SER A 29 -22.06 7.96 3.13
CA SER A 29 -23.15 7.39 3.92
C SER A 29 -24.35 8.34 4.00
N LYS A 30 -25.49 7.80 4.47
CA LYS A 30 -26.70 8.57 4.79
C LYS A 30 -26.41 9.50 5.96
N ARG A 31 -26.80 10.78 5.86
CA ARG A 31 -26.72 11.75 6.96
C ARG A 31 -28.10 11.94 7.60
N TYR A 32 -28.12 12.13 8.91
CA TYR A 32 -29.31 12.41 9.71
C TYR A 32 -29.22 13.80 10.32
N GLY A 33 -30.36 14.49 10.47
CA GLY A 33 -30.41 15.79 11.11
C GLY A 33 -31.82 16.38 11.09
N ASN A 34 -31.93 17.70 11.15
CA ASN A 34 -33.21 18.39 11.26
C ASN A 34 -33.40 19.40 10.12
N ASN A 35 -34.64 19.64 9.71
CA ASN A 35 -35.04 20.86 9.04
C ASN A 35 -35.26 21.94 10.10
N VAL A 36 -34.76 23.15 9.87
CA VAL A 36 -34.86 24.27 10.81
C VAL A 36 -35.59 25.41 10.10
N PRO A 37 -36.89 25.61 10.34
CA PRO A 37 -37.63 26.74 9.80
C PRO A 37 -37.33 28.01 10.59
N HIS A 38 -37.83 29.16 10.11
CA HIS A 38 -37.68 30.45 10.77
C HIS A 38 -38.27 30.46 12.20
N SER A 39 -39.37 29.73 12.43
CA SER A 39 -39.99 29.52 13.74
C SER A 39 -39.18 28.63 14.69
N LYS A 40 -38.03 28.09 14.26
CA LYS A 40 -37.13 27.21 15.02
C LYS A 40 -37.74 25.89 15.50
N HIS A 41 -38.96 25.54 15.09
CA HIS A 41 -39.55 24.21 15.34
C HIS A 41 -38.89 23.15 14.44
N LYS A 42 -37.94 22.42 15.00
CA LYS A 42 -37.09 21.46 14.28
C LYS A 42 -37.86 20.18 13.93
N THR A 43 -37.82 19.76 12.66
CA THR A 43 -38.38 18.47 12.21
C THR A 43 -37.28 17.53 11.73
N ARG A 44 -37.38 16.22 11.96
CA ARG A 44 -36.35 15.24 11.55
C ARG A 44 -36.31 15.08 10.04
N ARG A 45 -35.12 15.09 9.44
CA ARG A 45 -34.90 14.79 8.01
C ARG A 45 -33.66 13.94 7.79
N THR A 46 -33.57 13.35 6.61
CA THR A 46 -32.39 12.57 6.19
C THR A 46 -31.88 13.04 4.83
N TRP A 47 -30.58 12.97 4.62
CA TRP A 47 -29.94 13.28 3.33
C TRP A 47 -29.28 12.02 2.78
N LEU A 48 -29.75 11.59 1.61
CA LEU A 48 -29.20 10.46 0.89
C LEU A 48 -28.13 10.93 -0.10
N PRO A 49 -27.07 10.15 -0.32
CA PRO A 49 -26.15 10.43 -1.42
C PRO A 49 -26.86 10.24 -2.77
N ASN A 50 -26.46 11.00 -3.78
CA ASN A 50 -26.94 10.83 -5.15
C ASN A 50 -26.32 9.55 -5.75
N VAL A 51 -27.15 8.51 -5.92
CA VAL A 51 -26.76 7.18 -6.41
C VAL A 51 -27.43 6.92 -7.75
N GLN A 52 -26.63 6.49 -8.72
CA GLN A 52 -27.05 6.19 -10.08
C GLN A 52 -26.70 4.74 -10.41
N ARG A 53 -27.58 4.03 -11.12
CA ARG A 53 -27.27 2.70 -11.67
C ARG A 53 -26.59 2.88 -13.02
N LYS A 54 -25.34 2.46 -13.15
CA LYS A 54 -24.55 2.62 -14.38
C LYS A 54 -23.87 1.31 -14.78
N ARG A 55 -23.66 1.17 -16.09
CA ARG A 55 -22.78 0.15 -16.68
C ARG A 55 -21.40 0.78 -16.78
N LEU A 56 -20.39 0.13 -16.22
CA LEU A 56 -19.00 0.54 -16.30
C LEU A 56 -18.22 -0.56 -16.98
N SER A 57 -17.47 -0.23 -18.03
CA SER A 57 -16.59 -1.18 -18.70
C SER A 57 -15.43 -1.58 -17.78
N SER A 58 -15.10 -2.87 -17.77
CA SER A 58 -13.92 -3.44 -17.14
C SER A 58 -13.09 -4.12 -18.22
N GLU A 59 -11.86 -3.66 -18.38
CA GLU A 59 -10.92 -4.13 -19.39
C GLU A 59 -10.31 -5.46 -18.95
N ALA A 60 -9.92 -5.55 -17.67
CA ALA A 60 -9.38 -6.78 -17.10
C ALA A 60 -10.37 -7.96 -17.20
N LEU A 61 -11.67 -7.68 -17.15
CA LEU A 61 -12.72 -8.72 -17.23
C LEU A 61 -13.35 -8.85 -18.62
N GLY A 62 -13.04 -7.96 -19.56
CA GLY A 62 -13.65 -7.92 -20.90
C GLY A 62 -15.18 -7.77 -20.89
N LYS A 63 -15.77 -7.21 -19.83
CA LYS A 63 -17.24 -7.10 -19.69
C LYS A 63 -17.70 -5.87 -18.92
N ASP A 64 -18.95 -5.49 -19.12
CA ASP A 64 -19.59 -4.41 -18.38
C ASP A 64 -20.05 -4.84 -16.98
N LEU A 65 -19.68 -4.05 -15.97
CA LEU A 65 -20.17 -4.18 -14.60
C LEU A 65 -21.39 -3.29 -14.36
N ARG A 66 -22.52 -3.89 -13.97
CA ARG A 66 -23.75 -3.18 -13.59
C ARG A 66 -23.75 -2.91 -12.10
N VAL A 67 -23.38 -1.69 -11.70
CA VAL A 67 -23.23 -1.32 -10.28
C VAL A 67 -24.00 -0.04 -9.93
N LYS A 68 -24.37 0.09 -8.65
CA LYS A 68 -24.87 1.35 -8.08
C LYS A 68 -23.67 2.20 -7.69
N VAL A 69 -23.60 3.42 -8.21
CA VAL A 69 -22.43 4.30 -8.06
C VAL A 69 -22.89 5.68 -7.61
N THR A 70 -22.19 6.28 -6.67
CA THR A 70 -22.45 7.69 -6.32
C THR A 70 -21.86 8.63 -7.36
N THR A 71 -22.45 9.82 -7.54
CA THR A 71 -21.90 10.81 -8.48
C THR A 71 -20.46 11.22 -8.15
N ARG A 72 -20.07 11.22 -6.86
CA ARG A 72 -18.68 11.41 -6.44
C ARG A 72 -17.78 10.30 -6.96
N ALA A 73 -18.18 9.04 -6.80
CA ALA A 73 -17.42 7.90 -7.29
C ALA A 73 -17.29 7.95 -8.81
N LEU A 74 -18.38 8.25 -9.55
CA LEU A 74 -18.34 8.44 -11.00
C LEU A 74 -17.31 9.50 -11.42
N ARG A 75 -17.27 10.66 -10.74
CA ARG A 75 -16.28 11.70 -11.01
C ARG A 75 -14.85 11.23 -10.77
N THR A 76 -14.62 10.43 -9.72
CA THR A 76 -13.28 9.87 -9.44
C THR A 76 -12.89 8.81 -10.46
N ILE A 77 -13.82 7.96 -10.90
CA ILE A 77 -13.59 6.97 -11.97
C ILE A 77 -13.15 7.71 -13.24
N LYS A 78 -13.88 8.76 -13.64
CA LYS A 78 -13.53 9.60 -14.79
C LYS A 78 -12.14 10.24 -14.64
N LYS A 79 -11.83 10.82 -13.47
CA LYS A 79 -10.52 11.45 -13.22
C LYS A 79 -9.37 10.43 -13.29
N VAL A 80 -9.54 9.25 -12.71
CA VAL A 80 -8.51 8.20 -12.73
C VAL A 80 -8.31 7.67 -14.14
N ARG A 81 -9.37 7.60 -14.95
CA ARG A 81 -9.28 7.31 -16.38
C ARG A 81 -8.43 8.34 -17.13
N GLU A 82 -8.74 9.63 -17.01
CA GLU A 82 -7.99 10.70 -17.68
C GLU A 82 -6.50 10.66 -17.31
N LEU A 83 -6.17 10.41 -16.04
CA LEU A 83 -4.78 10.30 -15.59
C LEU A 83 -4.04 9.07 -16.13
N ALA A 84 -4.74 7.96 -16.39
CA ALA A 84 -4.13 6.76 -16.96
C ALA A 84 -3.93 6.91 -18.47
N PHE A 85 -4.84 7.60 -19.15
CA PHE A 85 -4.76 7.86 -20.59
C PHE A 85 -3.57 8.77 -20.95
N ASN A 86 -3.40 9.89 -20.24
CA ASN A 86 -2.29 10.84 -20.48
C ASN A 86 -0.89 10.28 -20.19
N ALA A 87 -0.78 9.07 -19.63
CA ALA A 87 0.51 8.42 -19.36
C ALA A 87 0.92 7.46 -20.49
N ALA A 88 0.02 7.14 -21.42
CA ALA A 88 0.18 6.09 -22.42
C ALA A 88 0.27 6.64 -23.86
N ASP A 89 0.79 7.85 -24.02
CA ASP A 89 0.81 8.56 -25.31
C ASP A 89 1.60 7.80 -26.41
N LEU A 90 0.88 7.01 -27.19
CA LEU A 90 0.99 6.86 -28.63
C LEU A 90 -0.41 6.51 -29.17
N GLU A 91 -1.05 7.54 -29.73
CA GLU A 91 -2.27 7.58 -30.57
C GLU A 91 -3.34 6.47 -30.35
N VAL A 92 -4.41 6.82 -29.62
CA VAL A 92 -5.69 6.09 -29.70
C VAL A 92 -6.82 7.08 -29.95
N GLU A 93 -7.51 6.87 -31.07
CA GLU A 93 -8.56 7.71 -31.61
C GLU A 93 -9.74 7.91 -30.63
N LEU A 94 -10.29 9.13 -30.68
CA LEU A 94 -11.47 9.59 -29.95
C LEU A 94 -12.71 8.75 -30.30
N GLY A 95 -12.87 7.60 -29.66
CA GLY A 95 -14.07 6.78 -29.84
C GLY A 95 -14.26 5.72 -28.77
N GLU A 96 -13.18 5.28 -28.15
CA GLU A 96 -13.26 4.10 -27.31
C GLU A 96 -13.20 4.45 -25.81
N GLN A 97 -14.18 3.95 -25.05
CA GLN A 97 -14.25 4.10 -23.60
C GLN A 97 -13.22 3.17 -22.93
N HIS A 98 -11.94 3.44 -23.18
CA HIS A 98 -10.82 2.67 -22.65
C HIS A 98 -10.27 3.39 -21.43
N GLY A 99 -10.01 2.62 -20.36
CA GLY A 99 -9.83 3.13 -19.00
C GLY A 99 -11.06 2.88 -18.12
N GLY A 100 -11.29 1.60 -17.85
CA GLY A 100 -12.43 1.08 -17.11
C GLY A 100 -12.42 1.39 -15.61
N VAL A 101 -13.40 0.85 -14.92
CA VAL A 101 -13.54 0.91 -13.45
C VAL A 101 -12.37 0.29 -12.68
N ASP A 102 -11.54 -0.49 -13.37
CA ASP A 102 -10.45 -1.30 -12.80
C ASP A 102 -9.39 -0.44 -12.10
N ASN A 103 -8.90 0.64 -12.74
CA ASN A 103 -7.92 1.53 -12.13
C ASN A 103 -8.48 2.23 -10.88
N TYR A 104 -9.76 2.58 -10.89
CA TYR A 104 -10.43 3.08 -9.69
C TYR A 104 -10.42 2.02 -8.59
N LEU A 105 -10.79 0.77 -8.90
CA LEU A 105 -10.79 -0.32 -7.93
C LEU A 105 -9.40 -0.58 -7.37
N LEU A 106 -8.35 -0.58 -8.18
CA LEU A 106 -6.98 -0.89 -7.75
C LEU A 106 -6.35 0.22 -6.91
N ARG A 107 -6.56 1.49 -7.29
CA ARG A 107 -5.87 2.64 -6.68
C ARG A 107 -6.57 3.19 -5.44
N THR A 108 -7.88 3.02 -5.34
CA THR A 108 -8.66 3.56 -4.21
C THR A 108 -8.26 2.89 -2.88
N ARG A 109 -8.42 3.62 -1.78
CA ARG A 109 -8.24 3.03 -0.44
C ARG A 109 -9.36 2.03 -0.16
N HIS A 110 -9.03 0.93 0.52
CA HIS A 110 -9.99 -0.12 0.86
C HIS A 110 -11.13 0.40 1.76
N ASP A 111 -10.85 1.34 2.67
CA ASP A 111 -11.86 1.97 3.55
C ASP A 111 -13.02 2.64 2.80
N LEU A 112 -12.77 3.12 1.58
CA LEU A 112 -13.76 3.84 0.77
C LEU A 112 -14.61 2.89 -0.09
N LEU A 113 -14.18 1.63 -0.20
CA LEU A 113 -14.85 0.58 -0.96
C LEU A 113 -15.69 -0.26 -0.01
N GLY A 114 -16.97 -0.41 -0.35
CA GLY A 114 -17.80 -1.41 0.29
C GLY A 114 -17.38 -2.82 -0.11
N TRP A 115 -18.11 -3.82 0.38
CA TRP A 115 -17.90 -5.24 0.07
C TRP A 115 -17.91 -5.50 -1.43
N GLU A 116 -18.88 -4.95 -2.16
CA GLU A 116 -18.95 -5.13 -3.61
C GLU A 116 -17.72 -4.54 -4.30
N GLY A 117 -17.25 -3.36 -3.85
CA GLY A 117 -16.02 -2.77 -4.38
C GLY A 117 -14.80 -3.65 -4.11
N LEU A 118 -14.66 -4.17 -2.90
CA LEU A 118 -13.55 -5.04 -2.53
C LEU A 118 -13.60 -6.39 -3.27
N ARG A 119 -14.79 -6.98 -3.41
CA ARG A 119 -15.03 -8.18 -4.22
C ARG A 119 -14.58 -7.95 -5.65
N LEU A 120 -15.03 -6.87 -6.28
CA LEU A 120 -14.64 -6.52 -7.65
C LEU A 120 -13.13 -6.31 -7.77
N ARG A 121 -12.50 -5.67 -6.78
CA ARG A 121 -11.04 -5.51 -6.76
C ARG A 121 -10.31 -6.86 -6.74
N THR A 122 -10.75 -7.80 -5.92
CA THR A 122 -10.14 -9.14 -5.87
C THR A 122 -10.28 -9.85 -7.21
N VAL A 123 -11.49 -9.84 -7.78
CA VAL A 123 -11.78 -10.44 -9.09
C VAL A 123 -10.93 -9.81 -10.20
N VAL A 124 -10.77 -8.49 -10.21
CA VAL A 124 -9.92 -7.78 -11.18
C VAL A 124 -8.45 -8.14 -10.98
N ARG A 125 -7.95 -8.22 -9.74
CA ARG A 125 -6.56 -8.65 -9.46
C ARG A 125 -6.29 -10.06 -9.93
N GLU A 126 -7.21 -10.99 -9.67
CA GLU A 126 -7.12 -12.37 -10.12
C GLU A 126 -7.12 -12.45 -11.65
N ALA A 127 -8.00 -11.70 -12.33
CA ALA A 127 -8.03 -11.65 -13.78
C ALA A 127 -6.71 -11.13 -14.38
N LEU A 128 -6.17 -10.02 -13.84
CA LEU A 128 -4.88 -9.48 -14.26
C LEU A 128 -3.72 -10.44 -13.99
N HIS A 129 -3.73 -11.14 -12.85
CA HIS A 129 -2.73 -12.15 -12.53
C HIS A 129 -2.76 -13.31 -13.52
N ASN A 130 -3.95 -13.83 -13.83
CA ASN A 130 -4.12 -14.91 -14.78
C ASN A 130 -3.68 -14.49 -16.20
N GLN A 131 -3.99 -13.25 -16.62
CA GLN A 131 -3.50 -12.70 -17.88
C GLN A 131 -1.97 -12.62 -17.90
N ALA A 132 -1.34 -12.16 -16.82
CA ALA A 132 0.11 -12.12 -16.70
C ALA A 132 0.73 -13.52 -16.78
N GLU A 133 0.18 -14.51 -16.06
CA GLU A 133 0.67 -15.90 -16.11
C GLU A 133 0.55 -16.54 -17.49
N VAL A 134 -0.47 -16.19 -18.27
CA VAL A 134 -0.63 -16.64 -19.66
C VAL A 134 0.42 -15.99 -20.57
N SER A 135 0.78 -14.73 -20.33
CA SER A 135 1.76 -14.00 -21.14
C SER A 135 3.23 -14.33 -20.85
N GLU A 136 3.54 -14.84 -19.64
CA GLU A 136 4.93 -15.11 -19.23
C GLU A 136 5.51 -16.37 -19.89
N THR A 137 6.71 -16.24 -20.46
CA THR A 137 7.49 -17.39 -20.96
C THR A 137 7.98 -18.26 -19.78
N PRO A 138 8.28 -19.57 -20.00
CA PRO A 138 8.74 -20.47 -18.93
C PRO A 138 9.98 -19.97 -18.19
N GLU A 139 10.88 -19.29 -18.89
CA GLU A 139 12.10 -18.70 -18.33
C GLU A 139 11.78 -17.57 -17.33
N GLN A 140 10.89 -16.64 -17.70
CA GLN A 140 10.45 -15.54 -16.83
C GLN A 140 9.78 -16.05 -15.55
N LYS A 141 9.02 -17.16 -15.65
CA LYS A 141 8.42 -17.82 -14.47
C LYS A 141 9.50 -18.35 -13.51
N SER A 142 10.52 -19.00 -14.05
CA SER A 142 11.64 -19.53 -13.24
C SER A 142 12.41 -18.41 -12.52
N GLU A 143 12.67 -17.29 -13.18
CA GLU A 143 13.34 -16.12 -12.60
C GLU A 143 12.49 -15.46 -11.49
N ARG A 144 11.17 -15.38 -11.69
CA ARG A 144 10.23 -14.84 -10.70
C ARG A 144 10.12 -15.73 -9.46
N GLU A 145 10.17 -17.05 -9.63
CA GLU A 145 10.26 -17.98 -8.49
C GLU A 145 11.57 -17.84 -7.73
N LEU A 146 12.69 -17.74 -8.44
CA LEU A 146 14.00 -17.52 -7.83
C LEU A 146 14.02 -16.21 -7.04
N SER A 147 13.52 -15.11 -7.61
CA SER A 147 13.45 -13.82 -6.91
C SER A 147 12.57 -13.90 -5.65
N ARG A 148 11.36 -14.49 -5.72
CA ARG A 148 10.51 -14.72 -4.54
C ARG A 148 11.23 -15.53 -3.45
N ARG A 149 11.95 -16.60 -3.81
CA ARG A 149 12.74 -17.40 -2.85
C ARG A 149 13.82 -16.56 -2.19
N THR A 150 14.55 -15.74 -2.96
CA THR A 150 15.58 -14.86 -2.40
C THR A 150 14.99 -13.79 -1.48
N GLU A 151 13.82 -13.22 -1.80
CA GLU A 151 13.13 -12.25 -0.95
C GLU A 151 12.68 -12.86 0.37
N GLN A 152 12.10 -14.07 0.33
CA GLN A 152 11.73 -14.81 1.53
C GLN A 152 12.95 -15.10 2.40
N ALA A 153 14.06 -15.55 1.81
CA ALA A 153 15.32 -15.76 2.53
C ALA A 153 15.89 -14.47 3.16
N LYS A 154 15.76 -13.33 2.47
CA LYS A 154 16.12 -12.01 3.02
C LYS A 154 15.21 -11.61 4.17
N GLU A 155 13.90 -11.82 4.06
CA GLU A 155 12.94 -11.52 5.12
C GLU A 155 13.18 -12.37 6.37
N THR A 156 13.39 -13.69 6.21
CA THR A 156 13.68 -14.58 7.34
C THR A 156 14.97 -14.17 8.03
N ARG A 157 16.04 -13.94 7.26
CA ARG A 157 17.32 -13.40 7.76
C ARG A 157 17.13 -12.10 8.53
N ASN A 158 16.36 -11.16 7.98
CA ASN A 158 16.09 -9.88 8.64
C ASN A 158 15.30 -10.07 9.94
N ARG A 159 14.31 -10.97 9.97
CA ARG A 159 13.57 -11.32 11.20
C ARG A 159 14.48 -11.94 12.26
N GLU A 160 15.35 -12.87 11.87
CA GLU A 160 16.36 -13.46 12.77
C GLU A 160 17.26 -12.39 13.39
N LEU A 161 17.79 -11.49 12.55
CA LEU A 161 18.65 -10.39 13.01
C LEU A 161 17.93 -9.43 13.97
N MET A 162 16.66 -9.11 13.71
CA MET A 162 15.85 -8.30 14.62
C MET A 162 15.63 -9.01 15.96
N HIS A 163 15.42 -10.32 15.94
CA HIS A 163 15.26 -11.13 17.15
C HIS A 163 16.56 -11.19 17.97
N LEU A 164 17.72 -11.29 17.31
CA LEU A 164 19.04 -11.23 17.95
C LEU A 164 19.33 -9.86 18.58
N HIS A 165 18.94 -8.77 17.90
CA HIS A 165 19.17 -7.40 18.41
C HIS A 165 18.35 -7.09 19.67
N ILE A 166 17.16 -7.67 19.80
CA ILE A 166 16.31 -7.55 21.00
C ILE A 166 16.90 -8.34 22.17
N ALA A 167 17.52 -9.50 21.89
CA ALA A 167 18.15 -10.34 22.91
C ALA A 167 19.47 -9.77 23.46
N SER A 168 20.21 -8.99 22.66
CA SER A 168 21.47 -8.37 23.09
C SER A 168 21.33 -6.86 23.34
N ARG A 169 20.78 -6.45 24.48
CA ARG A 169 20.97 -5.07 24.95
C ARG A 169 22.46 -4.87 25.27
N PRO A 170 23.10 -3.77 24.86
CA PRO A 170 24.50 -3.53 25.22
C PRO A 170 24.59 -3.38 26.74
N THR A 171 25.12 -4.40 27.41
CA THR A 171 25.46 -4.32 28.83
C THR A 171 26.72 -3.48 29.01
N LEU A 172 26.94 -2.94 30.21
CA LEU A 172 28.17 -2.20 30.52
C LEU A 172 29.43 -3.03 30.21
N ALA A 173 29.38 -4.36 30.39
CA ALA A 173 30.46 -5.29 30.05
C ALA A 173 30.76 -5.29 28.54
N THR A 174 29.72 -5.39 27.69
CA THR A 174 29.91 -5.36 26.22
C THR A 174 30.46 -4.01 25.75
N ALA A 175 30.01 -2.90 26.34
CA ALA A 175 30.52 -1.57 26.02
C ALA A 175 31.98 -1.38 26.46
N ARG A 176 32.36 -1.94 27.62
CA ARG A 176 33.74 -1.93 28.14
C ARG A 176 34.68 -2.74 27.25
N ALA A 177 34.30 -3.97 26.90
CA ALA A 177 35.08 -4.83 26.00
C ALA A 177 35.28 -4.19 24.61
N ALA A 178 34.25 -3.53 24.07
CA ALA A 178 34.36 -2.80 22.80
C ALA A 178 35.34 -1.61 22.89
N ARG A 179 35.34 -0.88 24.02
CA ARG A 179 36.29 0.21 24.27
C ARG A 179 37.71 -0.31 24.43
N GLU A 180 37.94 -1.35 25.22
CA GLU A 180 39.27 -1.95 25.42
C GLU A 180 39.87 -2.44 24.10
N LYS A 181 39.05 -3.09 23.26
CA LYS A 181 39.46 -3.51 21.91
C LYS A 181 39.82 -2.31 21.01
N ALA A 182 39.05 -1.22 21.08
CA ALA A 182 39.33 0.01 20.33
C ALA A 182 40.61 0.70 20.80
N VAL A 183 40.86 0.78 22.11
CA VAL A 183 42.09 1.32 22.67
C VAL A 183 43.30 0.50 22.24
N LYS A 184 43.17 -0.84 22.26
CA LYS A 184 44.23 -1.74 21.78
C LYS A 184 44.54 -1.56 20.29
N ALA A 185 43.53 -1.22 19.47
CA ALA A 185 43.69 -0.99 18.04
C ALA A 185 44.18 0.42 17.68
N LEU A 186 44.10 1.37 18.62
CA LEU A 186 44.60 2.75 18.49
C LEU A 186 45.94 2.92 19.24
N ASP A 187 46.72 1.85 19.35
CA ASP A 187 48.04 1.84 20.01
C ASP A 187 48.06 2.45 21.43
N GLY A 188 46.96 2.24 22.19
CA GLY A 188 46.83 2.70 23.57
C GLY A 188 46.21 4.09 23.74
N GLU A 189 45.80 4.78 22.67
CA GLU A 189 45.15 6.08 22.78
C GLU A 189 43.73 5.97 23.37
N ALA A 190 43.60 6.30 24.65
CA ALA A 190 42.34 6.17 25.41
C ALA A 190 41.37 7.37 25.25
N LYS A 191 41.60 8.27 24.28
CA LYS A 191 40.76 9.48 24.11
C LYS A 191 39.33 9.10 23.68
N PRO A 192 38.28 9.49 24.42
CA PRO A 192 36.89 9.06 24.13
C PRO A 192 36.42 9.38 22.71
N GLY A 193 36.81 10.55 22.17
CA GLY A 193 36.45 10.96 20.81
C GLY A 193 37.00 10.01 19.74
N LYS A 194 38.30 9.67 19.82
CA LYS A 194 38.97 8.76 18.88
C LYS A 194 38.41 7.34 18.96
N ILE A 195 38.13 6.86 20.18
CA ILE A 195 37.49 5.54 20.39
C ILE A 195 36.10 5.50 19.76
N LEU A 196 35.28 6.53 19.95
CA LEU A 196 33.95 6.62 19.35
C LEU A 196 34.00 6.68 17.83
N GLU A 197 34.96 7.41 17.27
CA GLU A 197 35.18 7.50 15.83
C GLU A 197 35.59 6.15 15.23
N TYR A 198 36.55 5.46 15.87
CA TYR A 198 36.97 4.11 15.50
C TYR A 198 35.79 3.11 15.54
N LEU A 199 35.00 3.11 16.61
CA LEU A 199 33.83 2.22 16.74
C LEU A 199 32.74 2.53 15.71
N LYS A 200 32.51 3.80 15.37
CA LYS A 200 31.58 4.21 14.30
C LYS A 200 32.07 3.76 12.93
N LYS A 201 33.39 3.87 12.66
CA LYS A 201 34.03 3.41 11.42
C LYS A 201 33.89 1.89 11.26
N GLN A 202 34.27 1.13 12.29
CA GLN A 202 34.11 -0.34 12.31
C GLN A 202 32.67 -0.80 12.08
N ARG A 203 31.68 -0.12 12.67
CA ARG A 203 30.25 -0.42 12.43
C ARG A 203 29.82 -0.14 10.99
N LYS A 204 30.36 0.91 10.37
CA LYS A 204 30.08 1.26 8.98
C LYS A 204 30.67 0.19 8.04
N ASP A 205 31.90 -0.23 8.31
CA ASP A 205 32.62 -1.25 7.53
C ASP A 205 31.97 -2.65 7.66
N GLN A 206 31.51 -3.02 8.86
CA GLN A 206 30.75 -4.26 9.04
C GLN A 206 29.38 -4.23 8.33
N LYS A 207 28.71 -3.06 8.31
CA LYS A 207 27.45 -2.92 7.59
C LYS A 207 27.62 -3.02 6.07
N SER A 208 28.70 -2.45 5.52
CA SER A 208 29.02 -2.58 4.10
C SER A 208 29.41 -4.01 3.72
N LEU A 209 30.18 -4.70 4.58
CA LEU A 209 30.57 -6.11 4.37
C LEU A 209 29.38 -7.08 4.48
N LEU A 210 28.40 -6.80 5.35
CA LEU A 210 27.18 -7.60 5.49
C LEU A 210 26.07 -7.20 4.50
N GLY A 211 26.35 -6.28 3.57
CA GLY A 211 25.42 -5.87 2.51
C GLY A 211 24.22 -5.04 2.98
N PHE A 212 24.27 -4.43 4.17
CA PHE A 212 23.24 -3.49 4.59
C PHE A 212 23.46 -2.12 3.91
N PRO A 213 22.46 -1.57 3.18
CA PRO A 213 22.63 -0.27 2.55
C PRO A 213 22.83 0.81 3.62
N THR A 214 23.98 1.48 3.58
CA THR A 214 24.21 2.67 4.39
C THR A 214 23.41 3.82 3.79
N PHE A 215 22.27 4.17 4.38
CA PHE A 215 21.57 5.41 4.04
C PHE A 215 22.48 6.60 4.38
N ASN A 216 23.16 7.14 3.36
CA ASN A 216 23.86 8.42 3.45
C ASN A 216 22.78 9.52 3.50
N THR A 217 22.57 10.13 4.65
CA THR A 217 21.89 11.43 4.70
C THR A 217 22.85 12.46 4.12
N LEU A 218 22.67 12.80 2.85
CA LEU A 218 23.29 13.97 2.23
C LEU A 218 22.82 15.21 2.99
N THR A 219 23.69 15.80 3.80
CA THR A 219 23.62 17.21 4.15
C THR A 219 23.97 18.01 2.92
N THR A 220 22.96 18.36 2.12
CA THR A 220 23.06 19.42 1.11
C THR A 220 23.24 20.73 1.87
N LYS A 221 24.47 21.21 2.01
CA LYS A 221 24.71 22.63 2.27
C LYS A 221 24.45 23.35 0.95
N HIS A 222 23.29 23.99 0.85
CA HIS A 222 23.11 25.05 -0.12
C HIS A 222 23.95 26.25 0.36
N VAL A 223 24.82 26.72 -0.54
CA VAL A 223 25.47 28.04 -0.47
C VAL A 223 24.41 29.10 -0.74
#